data_AF-A0A2N2MQA4-F1
#
_entry.id   AF-A0A2N2MQA4-F1
#
_cell.length_a   1.000
_cell.length_b   1.000
_cell.length_c   1.000
_cell.angle_alpha   90.00
_cell.angle_beta   90.00
_cell.angle_gamma   90.00
#
_symmetry.space_group_name_H-M   'P 1'
#
loop_
_entity.id
_entity.type
_entity.pdbx_description
1 polymer ?
#
loop_
_entity_poly.entity_id
_entity_poly.type
_entity_poly.pdbx_seq_one_letter_code
_entity_poly.pdbx_strand_id
1 'polypeptide(L)'
;WPTYRYNPSLVDEGKNPLQLDSREPSVAVKDYAYNETRYRMLLQSDEARAELLMNEAGEFAKRKWELYKQMAAMAYTKPGEETAAE
;
A
#
# COMPACT_ATOMS: atom_id res chain seq x y z
N TRP A 1 -2.68 4.45 5.24
CA TRP A 1 -1.26 4.06 5.37
C TRP A 1 -1.23 2.55 5.59
N PRO A 2 -0.88 1.72 4.58
CA PRO A 2 -0.94 0.27 4.73
C PRO A 2 0.11 -0.21 5.74
N THR A 3 -0.24 -1.23 6.52
CA THR A 3 0.67 -1.90 7.45
C THR A 3 0.97 -3.30 6.92
N TYR A 4 2.24 -3.64 6.85
CA TYR A 4 2.70 -4.93 6.36
C TYR A 4 3.98 -5.34 7.08
N ARG A 5 4.29 -6.63 7.03
CA ARG A 5 5.53 -7.22 7.53
C ARG A 5 6.23 -7.97 6.41
N TYR A 6 7.56 -7.93 6.42
CA TYR A 6 8.39 -8.69 5.50
C TYR A 6 9.27 -9.65 6.30
N ASN A 7 9.09 -10.95 6.10
CA ASN A 7 9.92 -12.00 6.68
C ASN A 7 10.59 -12.82 5.57
N PRO A 8 11.89 -12.60 5.29
CA PRO A 8 12.61 -13.31 4.23
C PRO A 8 12.60 -14.83 4.40
N SER A 9 12.61 -15.33 5.64
CA SER A 9 12.68 -16.78 5.92
C SER A 9 11.47 -17.56 5.43
N LEU A 10 10.34 -16.90 5.14
CA LEU A 10 9.15 -17.54 4.58
C LEU A 10 9.37 -18.08 3.15
N VAL A 11 10.34 -17.53 2.43
CA VAL A 11 10.69 -18.01 1.09
C VAL A 11 11.18 -19.46 1.15
N ASP A 12 11.98 -19.81 2.16
CA ASP A 12 12.50 -21.17 2.38
C ASP A 12 11.38 -22.17 2.73
N GLU A 13 10.22 -21.68 3.16
CA GLU A 13 9.01 -22.46 3.42
C GLU A 13 8.04 -22.49 2.22
N GLY A 14 8.38 -21.86 1.09
CA GLY A 14 7.47 -21.71 -0.05
C GLY A 14 6.28 -20.79 0.25
N LYS A 15 6.43 -19.86 1.18
CA LYS A 15 5.39 -18.89 1.57
C LYS A 15 5.80 -17.48 1.13
N ASN A 16 4.80 -16.63 0.90
CA ASN A 16 5.06 -15.24 0.55
C ASN A 16 5.73 -14.50 1.74
N PRO A 17 6.90 -13.86 1.53
CA PRO A 17 7.59 -13.13 2.58
C PRO A 17 6.87 -11.84 2.99
N LEU A 18 6.05 -11.27 2.11
CA LEU A 18 5.26 -10.07 2.38
C LEU A 18 3.87 -10.43 2.89
N GLN A 19 3.59 -10.01 4.13
CA GLN A 19 2.28 -10.14 4.76
C GLN A 19 1.63 -8.77 4.89
N LEU A 20 0.47 -8.59 4.27
CA LEU A 20 -0.32 -7.36 4.37
C LEU A 20 -1.29 -7.47 5.55
N ASP A 21 -1.04 -6.71 6.62
CA ASP A 21 -1.80 -6.79 7.87
C ASP A 21 -3.03 -5.86 7.87
N SER A 22 -2.97 -4.76 7.11
CA SER A 22 -4.10 -3.83 6.96
C SER A 22 -5.15 -4.36 6.00
N ARG A 23 -6.43 -4.03 6.26
CA ARG A 23 -7.53 -4.22 5.31
C ARG A 23 -7.53 -3.14 4.22
N GLU A 24 -8.39 -3.35 3.22
CA GLU A 24 -8.65 -2.37 2.17
C GLU A 24 -9.03 -0.99 2.74
N PRO A 25 -8.44 0.11 2.22
CA PRO A 25 -8.79 1.45 2.65
C PRO A 25 -10.28 1.75 2.43
N SER A 26 -10.96 2.20 3.48
CA SER A 26 -12.38 2.59 3.42
C SER A 26 -12.62 4.10 3.52
N VAL A 27 -11.58 4.87 3.83
CA VAL A 27 -11.65 6.33 4.03
C VAL A 27 -10.85 7.02 2.93
N ALA A 28 -11.44 8.03 2.30
CA ALA A 28 -10.72 8.82 1.30
C ALA A 28 -9.59 9.62 1.94
N VAL A 29 -8.46 9.75 1.22
CA VAL A 29 -7.27 10.46 1.75
C VAL A 29 -7.61 11.89 2.19
N LYS A 30 -8.44 12.60 1.42
CA LYS A 30 -8.87 13.97 1.73
C LYS A 30 -9.62 14.07 3.05
N ASP A 31 -10.49 13.10 3.34
CA ASP A 31 -11.36 13.13 4.52
C ASP A 31 -10.53 12.91 5.79
N TYR A 32 -9.50 12.07 5.72
CA TYR A 32 -8.52 11.96 6.79
C TYR A 32 -7.64 13.22 6.90
N ALA A 33 -7.05 13.66 5.79
CA ALA A 33 -6.07 14.74 5.76
C ALA A 33 -6.65 16.08 6.25
N TYR A 34 -7.89 16.42 5.89
CA TYR A 34 -8.51 17.67 6.31
C TYR A 34 -8.89 17.73 7.80
N ASN A 35 -8.73 16.64 8.55
CA ASN A 35 -8.77 16.68 10.02
C ASN A 35 -7.46 17.20 10.64
N GLU A 36 -6.41 17.41 9.84
CA GLU A 36 -5.12 17.89 10.33
C GLU A 36 -4.78 19.30 9.84
N THR A 37 -4.34 20.16 10.76
CA THR A 37 -3.99 21.57 10.46
C THR A 37 -2.96 21.69 9.33
N ARG A 38 -1.98 20.77 9.25
CA ARG A 38 -0.92 20.81 8.23
C ARG A 38 -1.44 20.76 6.79
N TYR A 39 -2.59 20.15 6.54
CA TYR A 39 -3.23 20.14 5.21
C TYR A 39 -4.21 21.30 5.05
N ARG A 40 -4.92 21.66 6.12
CA ARG A 40 -5.86 22.80 6.12
C ARG A 40 -5.20 24.14 5.86
N MET A 41 -3.95 24.34 6.30
CA MET A 41 -3.22 25.57 6.04
C MET A 41 -3.08 25.83 4.54
N LEU A 42 -2.75 24.80 3.74
CA LEU A 42 -2.64 24.95 2.29
C LEU A 42 -4.01 25.21 1.65
N LEU A 43 -5.04 24.48 2.08
CA LEU A 43 -6.41 24.68 1.60
C LEU A 43 -6.88 26.14 1.80
N GLN A 44 -6.52 26.77 2.91
CA GLN A 44 -6.87 28.17 3.20
C GLN A 44 -6.08 29.16 2.36
N SER A 45 -4.80 28.88 2.06
CA SER A 45 -3.94 29.79 1.30
C SER A 45 -4.06 29.66 -0.21
N ASP A 46 -4.35 28.45 -0.70
CA ASP A 46 -4.41 28.10 -2.12
C ASP A 46 -5.26 26.83 -2.32
N GLU A 47 -6.57 27.04 -2.46
CA GLU A 47 -7.56 25.97 -2.60
C GLU A 47 -7.34 25.14 -3.87
N ALA A 48 -7.09 25.78 -5.01
CA ALA A 48 -6.88 25.10 -6.28
C ALA A 48 -5.66 24.15 -6.23
N ARG A 49 -4.57 24.60 -5.60
CA ARG A 49 -3.39 23.76 -5.39
C ARG A 49 -3.68 22.62 -4.41
N ALA A 50 -4.43 22.89 -3.34
CA ALA A 50 -4.79 21.88 -2.35
C ALA A 50 -5.63 20.76 -2.99
N GLU A 51 -6.64 21.09 -3.80
CA GLU A 51 -7.47 20.12 -4.50
C GLU A 51 -6.67 19.25 -5.47
N LEU A 52 -5.79 19.87 -6.29
CA LEU A 52 -4.91 19.15 -7.20
C LEU A 52 -4.07 18.11 -6.44
N LEU A 53 -3.37 18.53 -5.39
CA LEU A 53 -2.49 17.66 -4.61
C LEU A 53 -3.26 16.57 -3.86
N MET A 54 -4.47 16.85 -3.39
CA MET A 54 -5.26 15.87 -2.66
C MET A 54 -5.81 14.77 -3.59
N ASN A 55 -6.15 15.13 -4.84
CA ASN A 55 -6.49 14.15 -5.87
C ASN A 55 -5.29 13.27 -6.22
N GLU A 56 -4.12 13.86 -6.45
CA GLU A 56 -2.88 13.11 -6.69
C GLU A 56 -2.51 12.17 -5.53
N ALA A 57 -2.68 12.64 -4.28
CA ALA A 57 -2.44 11.84 -3.09
C ALA A 57 -3.42 10.68 -2.96
N GLY A 58 -4.70 10.87 -3.31
CA GLY A 58 -5.72 9.83 -3.36
C GLY A 58 -5.36 8.72 -4.36
N GLU A 59 -5.01 9.12 -5.58
CA GLU A 59 -4.60 8.19 -6.63
C GLU A 59 -3.30 7.46 -6.27
N PHE A 60 -2.34 8.15 -5.67
CA PHE A 60 -1.11 7.53 -5.17
C PHE A 60 -1.39 6.50 -4.08
N ALA A 61 -2.25 6.82 -3.11
CA ALA A 61 -2.62 5.90 -2.03
C ALA A 61 -3.30 4.63 -2.58
N LYS A 62 -4.20 4.79 -3.56
CA LYS A 62 -4.86 3.67 -4.25
C LYS A 62 -3.84 2.79 -4.99
N ARG A 63 -2.96 3.38 -5.80
CA ARG A 63 -1.91 2.63 -6.50
C ARG A 63 -0.99 1.88 -5.55
N LYS A 64 -0.57 2.54 -4.46
CA LYS A 64 0.29 1.94 -3.44
C LYS A 64 -0.39 0.76 -2.74
N TRP A 65 -1.69 0.87 -2.44
CA TRP A 65 -2.48 -0.22 -1.88
C TRP A 65 -2.53 -1.42 -2.83
N GLU A 66 -2.92 -1.19 -4.09
CA GLU A 66 -3.02 -2.27 -5.08
C GLU A 66 -1.69 -2.99 -5.30
N LEU A 67 -0.57 -2.25 -5.34
CA LEU A 67 0.76 -2.83 -5.42
C LEU A 67 1.02 -3.81 -4.27
N TYR A 68 0.82 -3.39 -3.02
CA TYR A 68 1.06 -4.28 -1.87
C TYR A 68 0.10 -5.46 -1.82
N LYS A 69 -1.16 -5.26 -2.20
CA LYS A 69 -2.16 -6.32 -2.32
C LYS A 69 -1.71 -7.37 -3.33
N GLN A 70 -1.26 -6.95 -4.51
CA GLN A 70 -0.71 -7.83 -5.54
C GLN A 70 0.53 -8.56 -5.03
N MET A 71 1.49 -7.83 -4.42
CA MET A 71 2.71 -8.42 -3.88
C MET A 71 2.41 -9.49 -2.81
N ALA A 72 1.44 -9.25 -1.93
CA ALA A 72 1.02 -10.21 -0.90
C ALA A 72 0.27 -11.42 -1.47
N ALA A 73 -0.35 -11.29 -2.64
CA ALA A 73 -1.08 -12.35 -3.32
C ALA A 73 -0.20 -13.21 -4.24
N MET A 74 1.05 -12.81 -4.51
CA MET A 74 1.96 -13.60 -5.34
C MET A 74 2.24 -14.97 -4.70
N ALA A 75 2.22 -16.01 -5.52
CA ALA A 75 2.64 -17.34 -5.12
C ALA A 75 4.18 -17.40 -5.05
N TYR A 76 4.70 -18.10 -4.04
CA TYR A 76 6.12 -18.39 -3.90
C TYR A 76 6.31 -19.90 -3.92
N THR A 77 7.33 -20.35 -4.65
CA THR A 77 7.73 -21.76 -4.68
C THR A 77 8.93 -21.93 -3.78
N LYS A 78 9.02 -23.08 -3.09
CA LYS A 78 10.17 -23.38 -2.25
C LYS A 78 11.45 -23.53 -3.13
N PRO A 79 12.57 -22.89 -2.77
CA PRO A 79 13.83 -23.08 -3.48
C PRO A 79 14.23 -24.58 -3.47
N GLY A 80 14.30 -25.19 -4.66
CA GLY A 80 14.62 -26.61 -4.84
C GLY A 80 13.45 -27.54 -5.20
N GLU A 81 12.20 -27.07 -5.17
CA GLU A 81 11.06 -27.83 -5.73
C GLU A 81 10.92 -27.65 -7.26
N GLU A 82 11.47 -26.57 -7.84
CA GLU A 82 11.49 -26.36 -9.30
C GLU A 82 12.32 -27.42 -10.04
N THR A 83 13.31 -28.04 -9.40
CA THR A 83 14.18 -29.06 -10.02
C THR A 83 13.54 -30.45 -10.11
N ALA A 84 12.38 -30.68 -9.50
CA ALA A 84 11.72 -32.00 -9.48
C ALA A 84 10.59 -32.15 -10.53
N ALA A 85 10.32 -31.10 -11.32
CA ALA A 85 9.21 -31.06 -12.28
C ALA A 85 9.63 -31.20 -13.76
N GLU A 86 10.90 -31.54 -14.04
CA GLU A 86 11.40 -31.90 -15.38
C GLU A 86 11.66 -33.40 -15.53
#